data_AF-W1XB26-F1
#
_entry.id   AF-W1XB26-F1
#
_cell.length_a   1.000
_cell.length_b   1.000
_cell.length_c   1.000
_cell.angle_alpha   90.00
_cell.angle_beta   90.00
_cell.angle_gamma   90.00
#
_symmetry.space_group_name_H-M   'P 1'
#
loop_
_entity.id
_entity.type
_entity.pdbx_description
1 polymer ?
#
loop_
_entity_poly.entity_id
_entity_poly.type
_entity_poly.pdbx_seq_one_letter_code
_entity_poly.pdbx_strand_id
1 'polypeptide(L)'
;MGQSSQPHELGGGLKSRHVTMLSIAGVIGASLFVGSSVAIAEAGPAVLLAYLFAGLLVVMIMRMLAEMAVATPDTGSFSTYADKAIGRWAGYTIGWLYWWFWVLVIPLEANIAAMILHS
;
A
#
# COMPACT_ATOMS: atom_id res chain seq x y z
N MET A 1 47.26 -7.08 0.38
CA MET A 1 46.76 -6.07 1.34
C MET A 1 45.41 -5.61 0.83
N GLY A 2 44.35 -5.92 1.59
CA GLY A 2 42.97 -5.89 1.13
C GLY A 2 42.44 -4.49 0.84
N GLN A 3 41.74 -4.35 -0.28
CA GLN A 3 40.93 -3.18 -0.58
C GLN A 3 39.76 -3.16 0.40
N SER A 4 39.74 -2.18 1.29
CA SER A 4 38.61 -1.88 2.16
C SER A 4 37.43 -1.44 1.29
N SER A 5 36.39 -2.27 1.26
CA SER A 5 35.09 -1.95 0.66
C SER A 5 34.53 -0.70 1.34
N GLN A 6 34.61 0.45 0.67
CA GLN A 6 33.90 1.66 1.06
C GLN A 6 32.41 1.32 1.14
N PRO A 7 31.73 1.48 2.29
CA PRO A 7 30.28 1.33 2.36
C PRO A 7 29.68 2.34 1.38
N HIS A 8 28.90 1.86 0.42
CA HIS A 8 28.14 2.73 -0.46
C HIS A 8 27.05 3.37 0.42
N GLU A 9 27.35 4.53 1.02
CA GLU A 9 26.38 5.29 1.79
C GLU A 9 25.20 5.61 0.87
N LEU A 10 24.04 5.05 1.19
CA LEU A 10 22.79 5.37 0.51
C LEU A 10 22.62 6.88 0.56
N GLY A 11 22.46 7.52 -0.61
CA GLY A 11 22.20 8.94 -0.72
C GLY A 11 21.06 9.36 0.21
N GLY A 12 21.18 10.55 0.81
CA GLY A 12 20.35 11.01 1.94
C GLY A 12 18.90 10.54 1.88
N GLY A 13 18.46 9.86 2.95
CA GLY A 13 17.17 9.19 3.03
C GLY A 13 15.97 10.08 2.67
N LEU A 14 14.83 9.43 2.35
CA LEU A 14 13.61 10.13 2.00
C LEU A 14 13.20 11.11 3.10
N LYS A 15 13.12 12.40 2.75
CA LYS A 15 12.56 13.43 3.64
C LYS A 15 11.11 13.08 3.95
N SER A 16 10.61 13.47 5.12
CA SER A 16 9.21 13.25 5.52
C SER A 16 8.22 13.67 4.42
N ARG A 17 8.45 14.82 3.77
CA ARG A 17 7.66 15.28 2.61
C ARG A 17 7.62 14.28 1.45
N HIS A 18 8.74 13.61 1.13
CA HIS A 18 8.77 12.62 0.05
C HIS A 18 7.94 11.39 0.42
N VAL A 19 8.00 10.95 1.68
CA VAL A 19 7.21 9.82 2.19
C VAL A 19 5.71 10.16 2.18
N THR A 20 5.33 11.37 2.59
CA THR A 20 3.93 11.85 2.50
C THR A 20 3.46 11.93 1.06
N MET A 21 4.28 12.48 0.14
CA MET A 21 3.94 12.55 -1.28
C MET A 21 3.77 11.15 -1.90
N LEU A 22 4.65 10.20 -1.58
CA LEU A 22 4.53 8.81 -2.01
C LEU A 22 3.23 8.18 -1.50
N SER A 23 2.87 8.45 -0.24
CA SER A 23 1.65 7.92 0.36
C SER A 23 0.39 8.48 -0.30
N ILE A 24 0.36 9.79 -0.57
CA ILE A 24 -0.77 10.44 -1.27
C ILE A 24 -0.88 9.90 -2.70
N ALA A 25 0.23 9.82 -3.43
CA ALA A 25 0.26 9.30 -4.79
C ALA A 25 -0.15 7.82 -4.86
N GLY A 26 0.19 7.02 -3.84
CA GLY A 26 -0.22 5.61 -3.76
C GLY A 26 -1.70 5.41 -3.47
N VAL A 27 -2.35 6.35 -2.78
CA VAL A 27 -3.78 6.25 -2.41
C VAL A 27 -4.68 6.87 -3.48
N ILE A 28 -4.26 7.98 -4.10
CA ILE A 28 -5.08 8.70 -5.09
C ILE A 28 -4.69 8.22 -6.50
N GLY A 29 -5.48 7.29 -7.04
CA GLY A 29 -5.32 6.74 -8.40
C GLY A 29 -6.54 6.92 -9.28
N ALA A 30 -6.43 6.53 -10.56
CA ALA A 30 -7.56 6.55 -11.51
C ALA A 30 -8.70 5.61 -11.07
N SER A 31 -8.34 4.49 -10.42
CA SER A 31 -9.28 3.57 -9.80
C SER A 31 -10.17 4.18 -8.73
N LEU A 32 -9.73 5.24 -8.02
CA LEU A 32 -10.59 5.93 -7.06
C LEU A 32 -11.83 6.48 -7.78
N PHE A 33 -11.65 7.14 -8.92
CA PHE A 33 -12.73 7.80 -9.64
C PHE A 33 -13.64 6.79 -10.36
N VAL A 34 -13.05 5.82 -11.07
CA VAL A 34 -13.83 4.80 -11.79
C VAL A 34 -14.46 3.78 -10.84
N GLY A 35 -13.77 3.40 -9.76
CA GLY A 35 -14.35 2.56 -8.72
C GLY A 35 -15.47 3.26 -7.96
N SER A 36 -15.32 4.56 -7.67
CA SER A 36 -16.37 5.34 -7.01
C SER A 36 -17.61 5.51 -7.88
N SER A 37 -17.45 5.74 -9.18
CA SER A 37 -18.62 5.90 -10.07
C SER A 37 -19.48 4.62 -10.10
N VAL A 38 -18.85 3.45 -10.15
CA VAL A 38 -19.55 2.15 -10.04
C VAL A 38 -20.19 1.97 -8.66
N ALA A 39 -19.47 2.27 -7.58
CA ALA A 39 -20.01 2.14 -6.22
C ALA A 39 -21.20 3.07 -5.97
N ILE A 40 -21.17 4.30 -6.50
CA ILE A 40 -22.27 5.26 -6.43
C ILE A 40 -23.47 4.78 -7.27
N ALA A 41 -23.22 4.22 -8.47
CA ALA A 41 -24.28 3.72 -9.34
C ALA A 41 -25.03 2.53 -8.71
N GLU A 42 -24.32 1.62 -8.04
CA GLU A 42 -24.88 0.44 -7.38
C GLU A 42 -25.56 0.77 -6.04
N ALA A 43 -24.89 1.52 -5.16
CA ALA A 43 -25.37 1.75 -3.79
C ALA A 43 -26.19 3.04 -3.62
N GLY A 44 -26.17 3.95 -4.60
CA GLY A 44 -26.83 5.25 -4.50
C GLY A 44 -26.32 6.07 -3.30
N PRO A 45 -27.19 6.82 -2.60
CA PRO A 45 -26.78 7.64 -1.45
C PRO A 45 -26.15 6.87 -0.29
N ALA A 46 -26.43 5.56 -0.18
CA ALA A 46 -25.88 4.70 0.88
C ALA A 46 -24.37 4.46 0.75
N VAL A 47 -23.77 4.78 -0.41
CA VAL A 47 -22.31 4.68 -0.64
C VAL A 47 -21.50 5.47 0.38
N LEU A 48 -22.05 6.56 0.92
CA LEU A 48 -21.39 7.35 1.98
C LEU A 48 -21.20 6.55 3.26
N LEU A 49 -22.20 5.74 3.64
CA LEU A 49 -22.08 4.84 4.80
C LEU A 49 -21.05 3.76 4.53
N ALA A 50 -21.05 3.17 3.33
CA ALA A 50 -20.06 2.17 2.94
C ALA A 50 -18.63 2.72 3.01
N TYR A 51 -18.39 3.92 2.48
CA TYR A 51 -17.08 4.57 2.57
C TYR A 51 -16.70 4.97 3.99
N LEU A 52 -17.65 5.39 4.82
CA LEU A 52 -17.39 5.70 6.23
C LEU A 52 -16.91 4.45 6.99
N PHE A 53 -17.62 3.32 6.83
CA PHE A 53 -17.23 2.06 7.48
C PHE A 53 -15.91 1.51 6.95
N ALA A 54 -15.71 1.51 5.62
CA ALA A 54 -14.47 1.08 5.01
C ALA A 54 -13.29 1.97 5.44
N GLY A 55 -13.47 3.29 5.44
CA GLY A 55 -12.45 4.25 5.86
C GLY A 55 -12.08 4.10 7.33
N LEU A 56 -13.07 3.93 8.22
CA LEU A 56 -12.83 3.67 9.65
C LEU A 56 -11.99 2.41 9.84
N LEU A 57 -12.34 1.33 9.14
CA LEU A 57 -11.62 0.06 9.20
C LEU A 57 -10.18 0.21 8.72
N VAL A 58 -9.95 0.92 7.60
CA VAL A 58 -8.60 1.21 7.09
C VAL A 58 -7.79 2.03 8.10
N VAL A 59 -8.38 3.06 8.71
CA VAL A 59 -7.70 3.86 9.75
C VAL A 59 -7.29 3.01 10.95
N MET A 60 -8.16 2.10 11.42
CA MET A 60 -7.81 1.20 12.52
C MET A 60 -6.65 0.27 12.14
N ILE A 61 -6.68 -0.33 10.94
CA ILE A 61 -5.60 -1.21 10.47
C ILE A 61 -4.28 -0.43 10.35
N MET A 62 -4.29 0.74 9.71
CA MET A 62 -3.09 1.56 9.53
C MET A 62 -2.51 2.02 10.87
N ARG A 63 -3.36 2.31 11.86
CA ARG A 63 -2.91 2.64 13.21
C ARG A 63 -2.22 1.44 13.88
N MET A 64 -2.81 0.25 13.81
CA MET A 64 -2.20 -0.97 14.36
C MET A 64 -0.85 -1.29 13.68
N LEU A 65 -0.78 -1.15 12.35
CA LEU A 65 0.48 -1.31 11.60
C LEU A 65 1.53 -0.27 12.00
N ALA A 66 1.12 0.99 12.22
CA ALA A 66 2.02 2.05 12.66
C ALA A 66 2.59 1.78 14.06
N GLU A 67 1.76 1.30 14.99
CA GLU A 67 2.21 0.90 16.32
C GLU A 67 3.26 -0.23 16.25
N MET A 68 3.05 -1.23 15.38
CA MET A 68 4.04 -2.30 15.15
C MET A 68 5.34 -1.81 14.49
N ALA A 69 5.23 -0.86 13.55
CA ALA A 69 6.39 -0.28 12.86
C ALA A 69 7.25 0.59 13.79
N VAL A 70 6.63 1.29 14.75
CA VAL A 70 7.35 2.05 15.77
C VAL A 70 7.99 1.12 16.80
N ALA A 71 7.31 0.04 17.20
CA ALA A 71 7.83 -0.91 18.18
C ALA A 71 9.03 -1.73 17.65
N THR A 72 9.03 -2.03 16.34
CA THR A 72 10.10 -2.81 15.70
C THR A 72 10.56 -2.08 14.43
N PRO A 73 11.48 -1.10 14.54
CA PRO A 73 11.95 -0.33 13.39
C PRO A 73 12.85 -1.21 12.51
N ASP A 74 12.22 -1.93 11.59
CA ASP A 74 12.86 -2.76 10.58
C ASP A 74 12.65 -2.12 9.20
N THR A 75 13.61 -2.25 8.29
CA THR A 75 13.45 -1.82 6.88
C THR A 75 12.53 -2.79 6.11
N GLY A 76 12.13 -3.91 6.72
CA GLY A 76 11.21 -4.89 6.18
C GLY A 76 9.76 -4.38 5.97
N SER A 77 9.04 -5.05 5.07
CA SER A 77 7.63 -4.79 4.77
C SER A 77 6.69 -5.44 5.80
N PHE A 78 5.37 -5.26 5.66
CA PHE A 78 4.36 -5.85 6.55
C PHE A 78 4.47 -7.38 6.70
N SER A 79 5.00 -8.06 5.68
CA SER A 79 5.32 -9.49 5.73
C SER A 79 6.33 -9.83 6.84
N THR A 80 7.26 -8.93 7.15
CA THR A 80 8.25 -9.10 8.23
C THR A 80 7.59 -9.00 9.60
N TYR A 81 6.59 -8.12 9.77
CA TYR A 81 5.81 -8.07 11.02
C TYR A 81 4.99 -9.34 11.22
N ALA A 82 4.42 -9.90 10.15
CA ALA A 82 3.68 -11.15 10.23
C ALA A 82 4.57 -12.37 10.49
N ASP A 83 5.77 -12.39 9.90
CA ASP A 83 6.79 -13.40 10.22
C ASP A 83 7.11 -13.39 11.73
N LYS A 84 7.36 -12.20 12.28
CA LYS A 84 7.69 -12.02 13.70
C LYS A 84 6.51 -12.31 14.64
N ALA A 85 5.28 -11.95 14.25
CA ALA A 85 4.11 -12.06 15.12
C ALA A 85 3.45 -13.45 15.10
N ILE A 86 3.38 -14.11 13.93
CA ILE A 86 2.63 -15.36 13.72
C ILE A 86 3.57 -16.50 13.33
N GLY A 87 4.68 -16.21 12.64
CA GLY A 87 5.69 -17.17 12.25
C GLY A 87 6.04 -17.13 10.76
N ARG A 88 7.14 -17.81 10.38
CA ARG A 88 7.73 -17.83 9.02
C ARG A 88 6.78 -18.15 7.89
N TRP A 89 5.82 -19.04 8.11
CA TRP A 89 4.80 -19.35 7.10
C TRP A 89 3.90 -18.14 6.81
N ALA A 90 3.46 -17.41 7.83
CA ALA A 90 2.60 -16.24 7.66
C ALA A 90 3.32 -15.11 6.90
N GLY A 91 4.59 -14.88 7.23
CA GLY A 91 5.43 -13.92 6.50
C GLY A 91 5.58 -14.27 5.02
N TYR A 92 5.86 -15.54 4.71
CA TYR A 92 5.96 -16.02 3.33
C TYR A 92 4.64 -15.87 2.56
N THR A 93 3.53 -16.29 3.15
CA THR A 93 2.20 -16.19 2.52
C THR A 93 1.80 -14.73 2.27
N ILE A 94 2.01 -13.83 3.24
CA ILE A 94 1.67 -12.41 3.07
C ILE A 94 2.57 -11.74 2.02
N GLY A 95 3.87 -12.07 2.00
CA GLY A 95 4.77 -11.59 0.95
C GLY A 95 4.29 -12.02 -0.44
N TRP A 96 3.83 -13.27 -0.59
CA TRP A 96 3.30 -13.80 -1.85
C TRP A 96 1.97 -13.14 -2.25
N LEU A 97 1.04 -12.95 -1.29
CA LEU A 97 -0.22 -12.26 -1.52
C LEU A 97 -0.02 -10.80 -1.92
N TYR A 98 0.96 -10.13 -1.30
CA TYR A 98 1.31 -8.75 -1.63
C TYR A 98 1.85 -8.64 -3.06
N TRP A 99 2.72 -9.57 -3.47
CA TRP A 99 3.19 -9.61 -4.86
C TRP A 99 2.04 -9.87 -5.85
N TRP A 100 1.17 -10.83 -5.56
CA TRP A 100 -0.02 -11.11 -6.39
C TRP A 100 -0.98 -9.93 -6.49
N PHE A 101 -1.20 -9.21 -5.39
CA PHE A 101 -2.00 -7.99 -5.38
C PHE A 101 -1.49 -6.99 -6.42
N TRP A 102 -0.18 -6.75 -6.48
CA TRP A 102 0.40 -5.85 -7.48
C TRP A 102 0.32 -6.39 -8.91
N VAL A 103 0.50 -7.69 -9.11
CA VAL A 103 0.32 -8.34 -10.43
C VAL A 103 -1.10 -8.16 -10.96
N LEU A 104 -2.12 -8.11 -10.09
CA LEU A 104 -3.52 -7.90 -10.47
C LEU A 104 -3.89 -6.42 -10.61
N VAL A 105 -3.37 -5.57 -9.73
CA VAL A 105 -3.69 -4.13 -9.71
C VAL A 105 -3.11 -3.40 -10.91
N ILE A 106 -1.88 -3.72 -11.34
CA ILE A 106 -1.22 -2.99 -12.43
C ILE A 106 -2.01 -3.11 -13.76
N PRO A 107 -2.40 -4.32 -14.23
CA PRO A 107 -3.24 -4.45 -15.42
C PRO A 107 -4.63 -3.82 -15.27
N LEU A 108 -5.22 -3.86 -14.08
CA LEU A 108 -6.52 -3.23 -13.80
C LEU A 108 -6.43 -1.70 -13.99
N GLU A 109 -5.44 -1.07 -13.39
CA GLU A 109 -5.18 0.38 -13.54
C GLU A 109 -4.87 0.72 -15.00
N ALA A 110 -4.12 -0.12 -15.72
CA ALA A 110 -3.85 0.07 -17.14
C ALA A 110 -5.12 0.01 -18.00
N ASN A 111 -6.03 -0.92 -17.70
CA ASN A 111 -7.32 -1.01 -18.39
C ASN A 111 -8.20 0.23 -18.10
N ILE A 112 -8.22 0.70 -16.86
CA ILE A 112 -8.93 1.93 -16.47
C ILE A 112 -8.35 3.13 -17.21
N ALA A 113 -7.02 3.27 -17.26
CA ALA A 113 -6.36 4.33 -18.01
C ALA A 113 -6.70 4.29 -19.50
N ALA A 114 -6.77 3.10 -20.10
CA ALA A 114 -7.16 2.92 -21.50
C ALA A 114 -8.62 3.32 -21.75
N MET A 115 -9.54 2.98 -20.84
CA MET A 115 -10.94 3.39 -20.93
C MET A 115 -11.10 4.91 -20.88
N ILE A 116 -10.36 5.59 -19.99
CA ILE A 116 -10.40 7.05 -19.85
C ILE A 116 -9.79 7.75 -21.07
N LEU A 117 -8.76 7.17 -21.70
CA LEU A 117 -8.13 7.76 -22.89
C LEU A 117 -9.01 7.68 -24.14
N HIS A 118 -9.87 6.66 -24.22
CA HIS A 118 -10.75 6.41 -25.37
C HIS A 118 -12.19 6.92 -25.17
N SER A 119 -12.50 7.52 -24.01
CA SER A 119 -13.78 8.18 -23.70
C SER A 119 -13.74 9.68 -23.97
#